data_AF-W4SNA0-F1
#
_entry.id   AF-W4SNA0-F1
#
_cell.length_a   1.000
_cell.length_b   1.000
_cell.length_c   1.000
_cell.angle_alpha   90.00
_cell.angle_beta   90.00
_cell.angle_gamma   90.00
#
_symmetry.space_group_name_H-M   'P 1'
#
loop_
_entity.id
_entity.type
_entity.pdbx_description
1 polymer ?
#
loop_
_entity_poly.entity_id
_entity_poly.type
_entity_poly.pdbx_seq_one_letter_code
_entity_poly.pdbx_strand_id
1 'polypeptide(L)'
;MAQRAPNLIVQKVAREPGGTRLSLSCNNDITQDTLDAVQALGLPRPMLVAEVDTQLPWIGGTAAVEEAFFDLVIDLPGPSPRLFGLPRQPVNSVDYAIGLYASALVRDGGTLQIGIGTLADALSHALVLRHTDNATYRRVLRALDPQLEQHPAVRASGGLAPFEIGLYGCSEMLNEGFKQLVDSGVIRRKVHDDLALMQRIADGSADTADHARLAREGEFLHGAFYLGSPDFYRWLGELDADTRDAIGMRRISEINQLYGGNEALERLQRRDARFFNSCMMATALGAAVSDGLEDGRVVSGVGGQYNFVAMAHALPQARSALMLRATRDAGAHAASNVRWNYGHTTIPRHLRDLYITEYGIADLRHQTDQDCVLAMAGICDARFQDALLATAKASRKLRGDPAMPARAQRNTPQALEQALAPFRRDGSLPDYPLGSDFSEVEQHLLRALSWLKRATAGNSAKLMTVWRALLSRESGDAHDAAGLQRMALDAPRSIGERVQARLLAYALRKTRVH
;
A
#
# COMPACT_ATOMS: atom_id res chain seq x y z
N MET A 1 20.75 -8.47 -13.97
CA MET A 1 21.19 -9.84 -13.59
C MET A 1 22.04 -10.50 -14.66
N ALA A 2 21.61 -10.53 -15.93
CA ALA A 2 22.31 -11.20 -17.03
C ALA A 2 23.83 -10.92 -17.12
N GLN A 3 24.28 -9.67 -16.91
CA GLN A 3 25.71 -9.31 -16.93
C GLN A 3 26.57 -10.05 -15.90
N ARG A 4 25.97 -10.60 -14.83
CA ARG A 4 26.67 -11.46 -13.87
C ARG A 4 26.81 -12.91 -14.35
N ALA A 5 26.28 -13.22 -15.55
CA ALA A 5 26.27 -14.54 -16.17
C ALA A 5 25.82 -15.63 -15.18
N PRO A 6 24.54 -15.60 -14.72
CA PRO A 6 24.05 -16.63 -13.80
C PRO A 6 24.23 -18.01 -14.43
N ASN A 7 24.67 -18.97 -13.62
CA ASN A 7 24.83 -20.37 -14.03
C ASN A 7 23.57 -21.21 -13.76
N LEU A 8 22.73 -20.78 -12.81
CA LEU A 8 21.54 -21.47 -12.35
C LEU A 8 20.44 -20.47 -11.97
N ILE A 9 19.21 -20.75 -12.39
CA ILE A 9 17.99 -20.10 -11.86
C ILE A 9 17.09 -21.21 -11.32
N VAL A 10 16.68 -21.06 -10.06
CA VAL A 10 15.73 -21.96 -9.40
C VAL A 10 14.43 -21.19 -9.18
N GLN A 11 13.31 -21.76 -9.62
CA GLN A 11 12.02 -21.11 -9.60
C GLN A 11 10.96 -22.05 -9.03
N LYS A 12 10.22 -21.59 -8.03
CA LYS A 12 8.98 -22.26 -7.63
C LYS A 12 7.90 -22.05 -8.69
N VAL A 13 7.19 -23.11 -9.05
CA VAL A 13 6.16 -23.13 -10.08
C VAL A 13 4.90 -23.85 -9.62
N ALA A 14 3.77 -23.56 -10.26
CA ALA A 14 2.55 -24.35 -10.18
C ALA A 14 2.44 -25.27 -11.40
N ARG A 15 1.82 -26.44 -11.22
CA ARG A 15 1.51 -27.36 -12.34
C ARG A 15 0.08 -27.17 -12.81
N GLU A 16 -0.14 -27.25 -14.12
CA GLU A 16 -1.48 -27.19 -14.70
C GLU A 16 -2.37 -28.32 -14.17
N PRO A 17 -3.58 -28.03 -13.67
CA PRO A 17 -4.50 -29.09 -13.26
C PRO A 17 -4.84 -30.03 -14.42
N GLY A 18 -4.40 -31.30 -14.32
CA GLY A 18 -4.63 -32.32 -15.36
C GLY A 18 -3.79 -32.17 -16.62
N GLY A 19 -2.82 -31.25 -16.64
CA GLY A 19 -1.92 -30.99 -17.77
C GLY A 19 -0.45 -31.20 -17.44
N THR A 20 0.42 -30.96 -18.41
CA THR A 20 1.89 -31.05 -18.27
C THR A 20 2.57 -29.68 -18.17
N ARG A 21 1.86 -28.59 -18.48
CA ARG A 21 2.43 -27.24 -18.46
C ARG A 21 2.74 -26.79 -17.05
N LEU A 22 3.68 -25.85 -16.95
CA LEU A 22 4.09 -25.21 -15.71
C LEU A 22 3.72 -23.73 -15.75
N SER A 23 3.54 -23.14 -14.59
CA SER A 23 3.28 -21.71 -14.43
C SER A 23 4.28 -21.11 -13.46
N LEU A 24 4.85 -19.97 -13.84
CA LEU A 24 5.64 -19.12 -12.95
C LEU A 24 4.81 -18.57 -11.78
N SER A 25 3.48 -18.81 -11.81
CA SER A 25 2.53 -18.57 -10.74
C SER A 25 2.65 -17.12 -10.26
N CYS A 26 2.70 -16.91 -8.95
CA CYS A 26 2.77 -15.63 -8.28
C CYS A 26 4.09 -14.86 -8.47
N ASN A 27 5.04 -15.37 -9.27
CA ASN A 27 6.34 -14.72 -9.45
C ASN A 27 6.86 -14.89 -10.89
N ASN A 28 6.38 -14.03 -11.79
CA ASN A 28 6.90 -13.88 -13.16
C ASN A 28 7.99 -12.79 -13.27
N ASP A 29 8.45 -12.26 -12.13
CA ASP A 29 9.16 -10.97 -12.01
C ASP A 29 10.32 -10.82 -13.00
N ILE A 30 11.43 -11.56 -12.80
CA ILE A 30 12.67 -11.31 -13.55
C ILE A 30 13.20 -12.51 -14.35
N THR A 31 12.59 -13.69 -14.23
CA THR A 31 13.14 -14.92 -14.85
C THR A 31 13.16 -14.81 -16.37
N GLN A 32 12.02 -14.48 -16.98
CA GLN A 32 11.92 -14.32 -18.44
C GLN A 32 12.78 -13.14 -18.93
N ASP A 33 12.71 -11.98 -18.27
CA ASP A 33 13.51 -10.79 -18.61
C ASP A 33 15.02 -11.06 -18.50
N THR A 34 15.44 -11.87 -17.53
CA THR A 34 16.85 -12.25 -17.37
C THR A 34 17.31 -13.15 -18.53
N LEU A 35 16.47 -14.08 -18.98
CA LEU A 35 16.77 -14.96 -20.11
C LEU A 35 16.89 -14.18 -21.42
N ASP A 36 15.96 -13.27 -21.69
CA ASP A 36 16.00 -12.41 -22.87
C ASP A 36 17.28 -11.55 -22.87
N ALA A 37 17.66 -11.00 -21.72
CA ALA A 37 18.89 -10.23 -21.57
C ALA A 37 20.17 -11.09 -21.71
N VAL A 38 20.17 -12.33 -21.22
CA VAL A 38 21.27 -13.30 -21.42
C VAL A 38 21.45 -13.60 -22.90
N GLN A 39 20.35 -13.87 -23.61
CA GLN A 39 20.36 -14.13 -25.05
C GLN A 39 20.87 -12.92 -25.84
N ALA A 40 20.36 -11.72 -25.53
CA ALA A 40 20.77 -10.48 -26.19
C ALA A 40 22.27 -10.16 -26.01
N LEU A 41 22.85 -10.55 -24.88
CA LEU A 41 24.29 -10.39 -24.60
C LEU A 41 25.15 -11.54 -25.19
N GLY A 42 24.55 -12.55 -25.81
CA GLY A 42 25.26 -13.72 -26.32
C GLY A 42 25.90 -14.57 -25.21
N LEU A 43 25.36 -14.51 -24.00
CA LEU A 43 25.88 -15.24 -22.84
C LEU A 43 25.31 -16.67 -22.80
N PRO A 44 26.01 -17.63 -22.16
CA PRO A 44 25.47 -18.97 -21.95
C PRO A 44 24.14 -18.92 -21.19
N ARG A 45 23.15 -19.70 -21.65
CA ARG A 45 21.87 -19.85 -20.96
C ARG A 45 22.10 -20.52 -19.59
N PRO A 46 21.58 -19.96 -18.48
CA PRO A 46 21.63 -20.61 -17.18
C PRO A 46 20.86 -21.93 -17.21
N MET A 47 21.27 -22.89 -16.38
CA MET A 47 20.41 -24.04 -16.09
C MET A 47 19.15 -23.57 -15.35
N LEU A 48 17.98 -24.02 -15.81
CA LEU A 48 16.69 -23.67 -15.23
C LEU A 48 16.10 -24.85 -14.49
N VAL A 49 15.86 -24.68 -13.19
CA VAL A 49 15.27 -25.71 -12.33
C VAL A 49 13.92 -25.24 -11.80
N ALA A 50 12.88 -26.01 -12.08
CA ALA A 50 11.56 -25.82 -11.52
C ALA A 50 11.39 -26.65 -10.24
N GLU A 51 10.93 -26.01 -9.16
CA GLU A 51 10.41 -26.68 -7.97
C GLU A 51 8.89 -26.57 -7.97
N VAL A 52 8.19 -27.70 -8.09
CA VAL A 52 6.72 -27.71 -8.09
C VAL A 52 6.22 -27.55 -6.66
N ASP A 53 5.47 -26.48 -6.42
CA ASP A 53 4.84 -26.20 -5.14
C ASP A 53 3.32 -26.32 -5.26
N THR A 54 2.73 -27.28 -4.53
CA THR A 54 1.28 -27.55 -4.60
C THR A 54 0.43 -26.49 -3.93
N GLN A 55 1.04 -25.56 -3.17
CA GLN A 55 0.32 -24.42 -2.58
C GLN A 55 0.30 -23.20 -3.51
N LEU A 56 1.11 -23.18 -4.57
CA LEU A 56 1.10 -22.08 -5.53
C LEU A 56 -0.11 -22.20 -6.47
N PRO A 57 -0.88 -21.11 -6.68
CA PRO A 57 -2.00 -21.12 -7.61
C PRO A 57 -1.52 -21.23 -9.05
N TRP A 58 -2.25 -21.97 -9.88
CA TRP A 58 -2.04 -21.93 -11.32
C TRP A 58 -2.46 -20.56 -11.88
N ILE A 59 -1.55 -19.87 -12.54
CA ILE A 59 -1.83 -18.62 -13.26
C ILE A 59 -1.48 -18.82 -14.75
N GLY A 60 -2.46 -18.55 -15.61
CA GLY A 60 -2.33 -18.73 -17.06
C GLY A 60 -1.61 -17.55 -17.75
N GLY A 61 -1.94 -17.32 -19.01
CA GLY A 61 -1.41 -16.21 -19.79
C GLY A 61 0.11 -16.24 -19.91
N THR A 62 0.76 -15.08 -19.71
CA THR A 62 2.21 -14.94 -19.91
C THR A 62 3.07 -15.66 -18.86
N ALA A 63 2.46 -16.10 -17.75
CA ALA A 63 3.13 -16.89 -16.72
C ALA A 63 3.20 -18.39 -17.05
N ALA A 64 2.37 -18.88 -17.97
CA ALA A 64 2.35 -20.28 -18.38
C ALA A 64 3.47 -20.59 -19.38
N VAL A 65 4.18 -21.68 -19.14
CA VAL A 65 5.29 -22.17 -19.97
C VAL A 65 5.17 -23.67 -20.19
N GLU A 66 5.71 -24.15 -21.30
CA GLU A 66 5.88 -25.59 -21.52
C GLU A 66 6.85 -26.18 -20.50
N GLU A 67 6.70 -27.46 -20.16
CA GLU A 67 7.59 -28.14 -19.20
C GLU A 67 9.06 -28.06 -19.62
N ALA A 68 9.31 -28.16 -20.93
CA ALA A 68 10.63 -28.04 -21.56
C ALA A 68 11.25 -26.63 -21.47
N PHE A 69 10.54 -25.65 -20.92
CA PHE A 69 11.15 -24.38 -20.53
C PHE A 69 12.22 -24.60 -19.46
N PHE A 70 12.06 -25.60 -18.58
CA PHE A 70 13.02 -25.94 -17.55
C PHE A 70 13.89 -27.14 -17.96
N ASP A 71 15.17 -27.11 -17.56
CA ASP A 71 16.10 -28.22 -17.78
C ASP A 71 15.88 -29.36 -16.77
N LEU A 72 15.32 -29.03 -15.59
CA LEU A 72 14.96 -30.00 -14.55
C LEU A 72 13.67 -29.55 -13.85
N VAL A 73 12.76 -30.50 -13.62
CA VAL A 73 11.54 -30.30 -12.84
C VAL A 73 11.58 -31.21 -11.62
N ILE A 74 11.40 -30.64 -10.44
CA ILE A 74 11.48 -31.33 -9.15
C ILE A 74 10.13 -31.24 -8.46
N ASP A 75 9.53 -32.39 -8.19
CA ASP A 75 8.41 -32.50 -7.24
C ASP A 75 8.98 -32.75 -5.83
N LEU A 76 8.53 -31.99 -4.83
CA LEU A 76 9.01 -32.15 -3.46
C LEU A 76 8.56 -33.49 -2.87
N PRO A 77 9.43 -34.24 -2.16
CA PRO A 77 9.11 -35.55 -1.60
C PRO A 77 8.17 -35.51 -0.37
N GLY A 78 7.80 -34.31 0.09
CA GLY A 78 6.96 -34.07 1.26
C GLY A 78 6.03 -32.88 1.06
N PRO A 79 5.21 -32.51 2.05
CA PRO A 79 4.30 -31.38 1.91
C PRO A 79 5.10 -30.11 1.62
N SER A 80 4.62 -29.31 0.65
CA SER A 80 5.24 -28.02 0.35
C SER A 80 5.27 -27.14 1.61
N PRO A 81 6.34 -26.36 1.82
CA PRO A 81 6.39 -25.41 2.93
C PRO A 81 5.26 -24.39 2.78
N ARG A 82 4.77 -23.83 3.89
CA ARG A 82 3.78 -22.75 3.82
C ARG A 82 4.35 -21.59 3.02
N LEU A 83 3.56 -21.06 2.09
CA LEU A 83 3.93 -19.87 1.34
C LEU A 83 4.17 -18.70 2.30
N PHE A 84 5.17 -17.88 1.95
CA PHE A 84 5.46 -16.66 2.68
C PHE A 84 4.29 -15.68 2.53
N GLY A 85 3.91 -15.06 3.65
CA GLY A 85 2.92 -13.99 3.67
C GLY A 85 3.42 -12.82 4.51
N LEU A 86 3.08 -11.61 4.08
CA LEU A 86 3.46 -10.39 4.80
C LEU A 86 2.63 -10.28 6.09
N PRO A 87 3.26 -10.03 7.24
CA PRO A 87 2.52 -9.86 8.48
C PRO A 87 1.65 -8.60 8.41
N ARG A 88 0.34 -8.78 8.59
CA ARG A 88 -0.64 -7.68 8.59
C ARG A 88 -0.54 -6.87 9.88
N GLN A 89 -0.28 -5.58 9.73
CA GLN A 89 -0.20 -4.63 10.84
C GLN A 89 -1.52 -3.88 10.97
N PRO A 90 -1.93 -3.49 12.19
CA PRO A 90 -3.13 -2.69 12.36
C PRO A 90 -2.96 -1.31 11.73
N VAL A 91 -3.99 -0.87 11.02
CA VAL A 91 -4.07 0.47 10.42
C VAL A 91 -4.48 1.47 11.49
N ASN A 92 -3.65 2.48 11.71
CA ASN A 92 -3.90 3.53 12.71
C ASN A 92 -4.53 4.78 12.07
N SER A 93 -4.91 5.76 12.91
CA SER A 93 -5.55 7.01 12.48
C SER A 93 -4.69 7.83 11.49
N VAL A 94 -3.35 7.80 11.63
CA VAL A 94 -2.41 8.48 10.71
C VAL A 94 -2.49 7.86 9.32
N ASP A 95 -2.39 6.54 9.24
CA ASP A 95 -2.42 5.81 7.98
C ASP A 95 -3.80 5.92 7.32
N TYR A 96 -4.88 5.86 8.10
CA TYR A 96 -6.23 6.10 7.61
C TYR A 96 -6.40 7.48 6.96
N ALA A 97 -5.94 8.55 7.63
CA ALA A 97 -6.03 9.88 7.06
C ALA A 97 -5.27 10.00 5.74
N ILE A 98 -4.07 9.43 5.66
CA ILE A 98 -3.28 9.41 4.42
C ILE A 98 -4.03 8.66 3.32
N GLY A 99 -4.53 7.45 3.60
CA GLY A 99 -5.30 6.64 2.65
C GLY A 99 -6.57 7.33 2.16
N LEU A 100 -7.26 8.06 3.06
CA LEU A 100 -8.45 8.84 2.73
C LEU A 100 -8.15 10.03 1.82
N TYR A 101 -7.09 10.81 2.09
CA TYR A 101 -6.63 11.86 1.18
C TYR A 101 -6.18 11.30 -0.18
N ALA A 102 -5.44 10.18 -0.17
CA ALA A 102 -5.00 9.50 -1.38
C ALA A 102 -6.19 9.01 -2.24
N SER A 103 -7.22 8.45 -1.62
CA SER A 103 -8.41 7.95 -2.32
C SER A 103 -9.17 9.05 -3.09
N ALA A 104 -9.11 10.29 -2.61
CA ALA A 104 -9.73 11.44 -3.25
C ALA A 104 -9.03 11.86 -4.55
N LEU A 105 -7.79 11.41 -4.77
CA LEU A 105 -7.01 11.66 -5.98
C LEU A 105 -7.26 10.60 -7.06
N VAL A 106 -8.06 9.56 -6.79
CA VAL A 106 -8.36 8.50 -7.75
C VAL A 106 -9.56 8.88 -8.62
N ARG A 107 -9.36 8.92 -9.94
CA ARG A 107 -10.41 9.20 -10.93
C ARG A 107 -11.09 7.90 -11.35
N ASP A 108 -12.41 7.90 -11.47
CA ASP A 108 -13.15 6.78 -12.04
C ASP A 108 -12.77 6.56 -13.51
N GLY A 109 -12.71 5.31 -13.95
CA GLY A 109 -12.17 4.94 -15.26
C GLY A 109 -10.64 5.00 -15.35
N GLY A 110 -9.93 5.38 -14.29
CA GLY A 110 -8.48 5.53 -14.29
C GLY A 110 -7.70 4.22 -14.14
N THR A 111 -6.40 4.36 -13.93
CA THR A 111 -5.47 3.28 -13.61
C THR A 111 -4.93 3.42 -12.20
N LEU A 112 -4.83 2.31 -11.48
CA LEU A 112 -4.37 2.28 -10.10
C LEU A 112 -3.12 1.43 -9.94
N GLN A 113 -2.10 2.03 -9.32
CA GLN A 113 -0.95 1.33 -8.76
C GLN A 113 -0.81 1.72 -7.29
N ILE A 114 -0.66 0.71 -6.43
CA ILE A 114 -0.43 0.90 -5.00
C ILE A 114 0.72 0.00 -4.54
N GLY A 115 1.47 0.47 -3.54
CA GLY A 115 2.48 -0.35 -2.87
C GLY A 115 1.88 -1.32 -1.85
N ILE A 116 2.66 -1.66 -0.83
CA ILE A 116 2.28 -2.55 0.26
C ILE A 116 2.29 -1.86 1.63
N GLY A 117 1.79 -2.57 2.64
CA GLY A 117 1.78 -2.15 4.03
C GLY A 117 0.61 -1.22 4.36
N THR A 118 0.59 -0.74 5.60
CA THR A 118 -0.61 -0.10 6.19
C THR A 118 -1.12 1.13 5.44
N LEU A 119 -0.26 1.85 4.72
CA LEU A 119 -0.67 2.99 3.88
C LEU A 119 -1.46 2.52 2.64
N ALA A 120 -1.02 1.44 2.01
CA ALA A 120 -1.73 0.83 0.89
C ALA A 120 -3.04 0.16 1.35
N ASP A 121 -3.03 -0.45 2.54
CA ASP A 121 -4.21 -1.04 3.16
C ASP A 121 -5.27 0.03 3.46
N ALA A 122 -4.85 1.17 4.02
CA ALA A 122 -5.72 2.31 4.28
C ALA A 122 -6.31 2.91 3.00
N LEU A 123 -5.51 3.04 1.94
CA LEU A 123 -5.99 3.50 0.64
C LEU A 123 -7.00 2.52 0.04
N SER A 124 -6.71 1.22 0.07
CA SER A 124 -7.62 0.18 -0.42
C SER A 124 -8.95 0.22 0.32
N HIS A 125 -8.92 0.30 1.66
CA HIS A 125 -10.11 0.48 2.50
C HIS A 125 -10.90 1.73 2.10
N ALA A 126 -10.22 2.87 1.94
CA ALA A 126 -10.89 4.12 1.59
C ALA A 126 -11.56 4.06 0.22
N LEU A 127 -10.97 3.37 -0.76
CA LEU A 127 -11.57 3.15 -2.08
C LEU A 127 -12.77 2.21 -2.04
N VAL A 128 -12.69 1.12 -1.25
CA VAL A 128 -13.83 0.23 -1.00
C VAL A 128 -14.96 1.01 -0.34
N LEU A 129 -14.68 1.72 0.75
CA LEU A 129 -15.67 2.53 1.48
C LEU A 129 -16.29 3.59 0.57
N ARG A 130 -15.49 4.27 -0.26
CA ARG A 130 -15.99 5.22 -1.27
C ARG A 130 -17.00 4.59 -2.22
N HIS A 131 -16.84 3.32 -2.56
CA HIS A 131 -17.70 2.61 -3.50
C HIS A 131 -18.94 2.01 -2.82
N THR A 132 -18.78 1.36 -1.67
CA THR A 132 -19.83 0.57 -1.01
C THR A 132 -20.66 1.37 -0.01
N ASP A 133 -20.08 2.38 0.65
CA ASP A 133 -20.77 3.31 1.56
C ASP A 133 -20.22 4.74 1.40
N ASN A 134 -20.57 5.36 0.28
CA ASN A 134 -20.10 6.69 -0.05
C ASN A 134 -20.54 7.76 0.97
N ALA A 135 -21.66 7.54 1.66
CA ALA A 135 -22.16 8.48 2.67
C ALA A 135 -21.22 8.52 3.87
N THR A 136 -20.79 7.36 4.37
CA THR A 136 -19.79 7.27 5.45
C THR A 136 -18.43 7.79 4.98
N TYR A 137 -17.97 7.41 3.78
CA TYR A 137 -16.74 7.96 3.18
C TYR A 137 -16.73 9.49 3.20
N ARG A 138 -17.81 10.12 2.71
CA ARG A 138 -17.99 11.58 2.67
C ARG A 138 -18.02 12.21 4.07
N ARG A 139 -18.64 11.55 5.05
CA ARG A 139 -18.64 12.02 6.45
C ARG A 139 -17.23 12.01 7.05
N VAL A 140 -16.47 10.94 6.83
CA VAL A 140 -15.09 10.83 7.33
C VAL A 140 -14.21 11.91 6.69
N LEU A 141 -14.28 12.09 5.36
CA LEU A 141 -13.50 13.12 4.67
C LEU A 141 -13.82 14.52 5.19
N ARG A 142 -15.09 14.86 5.42
CA ARG A 142 -15.47 16.17 5.98
C ARG A 142 -14.97 16.36 7.40
N ALA A 143 -14.86 15.30 8.20
CA ALA A 143 -14.32 15.38 9.55
C ALA A 143 -12.80 15.66 9.54
N LEU A 144 -12.07 15.08 8.60
CA LEU A 144 -10.64 15.36 8.38
C LEU A 144 -10.42 16.75 7.79
N ASP A 145 -11.15 17.06 6.73
CA ASP A 145 -10.99 18.27 5.93
C ASP A 145 -12.30 18.65 5.21
N PRO A 146 -13.05 19.62 5.75
CA PRO A 146 -14.26 20.12 5.12
C PRO A 146 -14.05 20.73 3.72
N GLN A 147 -12.82 21.12 3.38
CA GLN A 147 -12.48 21.80 2.13
C GLN A 147 -11.87 20.87 1.07
N LEU A 148 -11.72 19.57 1.37
CA LEU A 148 -10.99 18.63 0.52
C LEU A 148 -11.57 18.54 -0.90
N GLU A 149 -12.90 18.57 -1.01
CA GLU A 149 -13.60 18.50 -2.30
C GLU A 149 -13.29 19.71 -3.21
N GLN A 150 -12.93 20.85 -2.62
CA GLN A 150 -12.51 22.03 -3.37
C GLN A 150 -11.00 22.06 -3.65
N HIS A 151 -10.22 21.14 -3.09
CA HIS A 151 -8.77 21.10 -3.27
C HIS A 151 -8.41 21.00 -4.76
N PRO A 152 -7.52 21.87 -5.30
CA PRO A 152 -7.22 21.91 -6.73
C PRO A 152 -6.79 20.56 -7.31
N ALA A 153 -5.91 19.83 -6.62
CA ALA A 153 -5.47 18.50 -7.06
C ALA A 153 -6.61 17.47 -7.10
N VAL A 154 -7.56 17.53 -6.16
CA VAL A 154 -8.71 16.62 -6.10
C VAL A 154 -9.66 16.89 -7.27
N ARG A 155 -9.95 18.17 -7.56
CA ARG A 155 -10.79 18.54 -8.71
C ARG A 155 -10.14 18.20 -10.05
N ALA A 156 -8.84 18.44 -10.17
CA ALA A 156 -8.10 18.23 -11.41
C ALA A 156 -7.77 16.76 -11.68
N SER A 157 -7.59 15.94 -10.64
CA SER A 157 -7.00 14.60 -10.77
C SER A 157 -7.87 13.50 -10.17
N GLY A 158 -8.88 13.83 -9.37
CA GLY A 158 -9.55 12.84 -8.54
C GLY A 158 -11.05 12.79 -8.71
N GLY A 159 -11.71 12.44 -7.62
CA GLY A 159 -13.15 12.29 -7.53
C GLY A 159 -13.52 11.70 -6.18
N LEU A 160 -14.78 11.90 -5.79
CA LEU A 160 -15.29 11.45 -4.50
C LEU A 160 -16.57 10.60 -4.63
N ALA A 161 -17.13 10.48 -5.83
CA ALA A 161 -18.28 9.62 -6.13
C ALA A 161 -17.87 8.14 -6.24
N PRO A 162 -18.80 7.18 -6.05
CA PRO A 162 -18.54 5.77 -6.36
C PRO A 162 -18.02 5.57 -7.78
N PHE A 163 -17.34 4.45 -8.01
CA PHE A 163 -16.86 4.06 -9.34
C PHE A 163 -18.01 3.49 -10.19
N GLU A 164 -18.33 4.17 -11.29
CA GLU A 164 -19.32 3.73 -12.28
C GLU A 164 -18.63 2.88 -13.36
N ILE A 165 -17.51 3.36 -13.88
CA ILE A 165 -16.70 2.63 -14.86
C ILE A 165 -15.86 1.57 -14.16
N GLY A 166 -15.29 1.90 -13.00
CA GLY A 166 -14.30 1.08 -12.30
C GLY A 166 -12.87 1.44 -12.69
N LEU A 167 -11.93 0.82 -12.00
CA LEU A 167 -10.49 1.02 -12.20
C LEU A 167 -9.88 -0.17 -12.96
N TYR A 168 -8.80 0.12 -13.67
CA TYR A 168 -7.84 -0.87 -14.17
C TYR A 168 -6.66 -0.88 -13.19
N GLY A 169 -6.36 -2.03 -12.59
CA GLY A 169 -5.18 -2.18 -11.76
C GLY A 169 -3.95 -2.52 -12.59
N CYS A 170 -2.86 -1.78 -12.42
CA CYS A 170 -1.58 -2.07 -13.06
C CYS A 170 -0.49 -1.81 -12.03
N SER A 171 -0.04 -2.85 -11.33
CA SER A 171 0.81 -2.72 -10.16
C SER A 171 1.92 -3.75 -10.15
N GLU A 172 3.12 -3.36 -9.70
CA GLU A 172 4.24 -4.29 -9.52
C GLU A 172 3.82 -5.49 -8.64
N MET A 173 3.20 -5.17 -7.49
CA MET A 173 2.77 -6.17 -6.51
C MET A 173 1.24 -6.20 -6.34
N LEU A 174 0.66 -7.40 -6.37
CA LEU A 174 -0.73 -7.66 -5.97
C LEU A 174 -0.78 -8.29 -4.58
N ASN A 175 -1.76 -7.86 -3.78
CA ASN A 175 -1.95 -8.25 -2.39
C ASN A 175 -3.45 -8.24 -2.01
N GLU A 176 -3.76 -8.40 -0.73
CA GLU A 176 -5.12 -8.35 -0.16
C GLU A 176 -5.90 -7.09 -0.53
N GLY A 177 -5.22 -5.96 -0.69
CA GLY A 177 -5.85 -4.70 -1.09
C GLY A 177 -6.52 -4.86 -2.45
N PHE A 178 -5.80 -5.43 -3.42
CA PHE A 178 -6.33 -5.72 -4.74
C PHE A 178 -7.44 -6.78 -4.72
N LYS A 179 -7.31 -7.84 -3.91
CA LYS A 179 -8.41 -8.80 -3.68
C LYS A 179 -9.70 -8.08 -3.27
N GLN A 180 -9.64 -7.22 -2.26
CA GLN A 180 -10.82 -6.49 -1.78
C GLN A 180 -11.36 -5.49 -2.82
N LEU A 181 -10.49 -4.84 -3.58
CA LEU A 181 -10.90 -3.93 -4.66
C LEU A 181 -11.58 -4.67 -5.82
N VAL A 182 -11.18 -5.90 -6.12
CA VAL A 182 -11.85 -6.77 -7.10
C VAL A 182 -13.18 -7.26 -6.53
N ASP A 183 -13.18 -7.86 -5.34
CA ASP A 183 -14.38 -8.44 -4.69
C ASP A 183 -15.49 -7.39 -4.48
N SER A 184 -15.12 -6.13 -4.23
CA SER A 184 -16.07 -5.01 -4.06
C SER A 184 -16.52 -4.38 -5.39
N GLY A 185 -15.94 -4.76 -6.52
CA GLY A 185 -16.25 -4.21 -7.84
C GLY A 185 -15.64 -2.84 -8.15
N VAL A 186 -14.65 -2.39 -7.36
CA VAL A 186 -13.89 -1.16 -7.62
C VAL A 186 -12.95 -1.36 -8.82
N ILE A 187 -12.24 -2.48 -8.87
CA ILE A 187 -11.41 -2.87 -10.01
C ILE A 187 -12.25 -3.78 -10.91
N ARG A 188 -12.57 -3.27 -12.10
CA ARG A 188 -13.38 -3.98 -13.11
C ARG A 188 -13.24 -3.42 -14.52
N ARG A 189 -12.53 -2.30 -14.70
CA ARG A 189 -12.34 -1.70 -16.03
C ARG A 189 -11.34 -2.55 -16.80
N LYS A 190 -11.83 -3.21 -17.84
CA LYS A 190 -11.02 -4.07 -18.70
C LYS A 190 -10.17 -3.27 -19.69
N VAL A 191 -9.00 -3.83 -20.01
CA VAL A 191 -8.10 -3.45 -21.10
C VAL A 191 -7.80 -4.68 -21.96
N HIS A 192 -7.30 -4.47 -23.17
CA HIS A 192 -6.95 -5.57 -24.09
C HIS A 192 -5.62 -5.27 -24.76
N ASP A 193 -4.86 -6.29 -25.13
CA ASP A 193 -3.56 -6.19 -25.79
C ASP A 193 -3.63 -5.95 -27.31
N ASP A 194 -4.73 -5.33 -27.77
CA ASP A 194 -4.95 -4.99 -29.17
C ASP A 194 -5.00 -3.48 -29.30
N LEU A 195 -3.96 -2.91 -29.93
CA LEU A 195 -3.81 -1.47 -30.09
C LEU A 195 -4.98 -0.86 -30.86
N ALA A 196 -5.44 -1.51 -31.94
CA ALA A 196 -6.51 -0.97 -32.77
C ALA A 196 -7.84 -0.99 -32.01
N LEU A 197 -8.12 -2.04 -31.25
CA LEU A 197 -9.30 -2.10 -30.37
C LEU A 197 -9.23 -1.01 -29.30
N MET A 198 -8.10 -0.89 -28.59
CA MET A 198 -7.95 0.10 -27.52
C MET A 198 -8.03 1.54 -28.05
N GLN A 199 -7.61 1.79 -29.30
CA GLN A 199 -7.75 3.07 -29.98
C GLN A 199 -9.24 3.41 -30.21
N ARG A 200 -10.02 2.48 -30.80
CA ARG A 200 -11.47 2.66 -31.01
C ARG A 200 -12.24 2.86 -29.69
N ILE A 201 -11.84 2.15 -28.65
CA ILE A 201 -12.40 2.34 -27.30
C ILE A 201 -12.04 3.73 -26.74
N ALA A 202 -10.86 4.26 -27.07
CA ALA A 202 -10.41 5.55 -26.56
C ALA A 202 -11.04 6.75 -27.26
N ASP A 203 -11.23 6.68 -28.57
CA ASP A 203 -11.84 7.77 -29.36
C ASP A 203 -13.37 7.67 -29.44
N GLY A 204 -13.96 6.60 -28.89
CA GLY A 204 -15.41 6.39 -28.86
C GLY A 204 -15.98 5.86 -30.17
N SER A 205 -15.15 5.40 -31.11
CA SER A 205 -15.59 4.79 -32.36
C SER A 205 -15.84 3.29 -32.25
N ALA A 206 -15.66 2.67 -31.07
CA ALA A 206 -15.90 1.25 -30.85
C ALA A 206 -17.38 0.90 -31.02
N ASP A 207 -17.64 -0.21 -31.72
CA ASP A 207 -19.00 -0.71 -31.91
C ASP A 207 -19.39 -1.74 -30.83
N THR A 208 -20.61 -2.29 -30.95
CA THR A 208 -21.10 -3.31 -30.01
C THR A 208 -20.25 -4.58 -30.00
N ALA A 209 -19.65 -4.97 -31.14
CA ALA A 209 -18.81 -6.15 -31.23
C ALA A 209 -17.45 -5.91 -30.53
N ASP A 210 -16.88 -4.72 -30.65
CA ASP A 210 -15.69 -4.29 -29.93
C ASP A 210 -15.90 -4.35 -28.40
N HIS A 211 -17.02 -3.80 -27.92
CA HIS A 211 -17.36 -3.85 -26.50
C HIS A 211 -17.60 -5.28 -26.00
N ALA A 212 -18.29 -6.11 -26.79
CA ALA A 212 -18.50 -7.52 -26.46
C ALA A 212 -17.17 -8.32 -26.44
N ARG A 213 -16.24 -8.00 -27.34
CA ARG A 213 -14.89 -8.57 -27.34
C ARG A 213 -14.11 -8.16 -26.11
N LEU A 214 -14.07 -6.86 -25.78
CA LEU A 214 -13.39 -6.38 -24.57
C LEU A 214 -13.99 -6.99 -23.29
N ALA A 215 -15.31 -7.16 -23.22
CA ALA A 215 -15.96 -7.78 -22.07
C ALA A 215 -15.54 -9.25 -21.88
N ARG A 216 -15.39 -10.00 -22.99
CA ARG A 216 -15.00 -11.42 -22.98
C ARG A 216 -13.50 -11.63 -22.77
N GLU A 217 -12.67 -10.90 -23.49
CA GLU A 217 -11.22 -11.16 -23.61
C GLU A 217 -10.37 -10.19 -22.78
N GLY A 218 -10.96 -9.11 -22.26
CA GLY A 218 -10.20 -8.09 -21.56
C GLY A 218 -9.85 -8.45 -20.11
N GLU A 219 -8.74 -7.89 -19.66
CA GLU A 219 -8.18 -8.02 -18.32
C GLU A 219 -8.34 -6.71 -17.55
N PHE A 220 -8.65 -6.77 -16.26
CA PHE A 220 -8.84 -5.56 -15.42
C PHE A 220 -7.74 -5.37 -14.36
N LEU A 221 -6.86 -6.36 -14.20
CA LEU A 221 -5.80 -6.31 -13.20
C LEU A 221 -4.53 -6.96 -13.73
N HIS A 222 -3.47 -6.18 -13.85
CA HIS A 222 -2.14 -6.64 -14.17
C HIS A 222 -1.21 -6.50 -12.98
N GLY A 223 -0.39 -7.52 -12.74
CA GLY A 223 0.78 -7.37 -11.89
C GLY A 223 1.91 -8.32 -12.22
N ALA A 224 3.09 -8.08 -11.65
CA ALA A 224 4.29 -8.87 -11.92
C ALA A 224 4.66 -9.83 -10.78
N PHE A 225 4.17 -9.55 -9.58
CA PHE A 225 4.45 -10.34 -8.40
C PHE A 225 3.25 -10.35 -7.45
N TYR A 226 2.81 -11.52 -7.02
CA TYR A 226 1.63 -11.68 -6.17
C TYR A 226 2.08 -12.18 -4.79
N LEU A 227 1.78 -11.43 -3.74
CA LEU A 227 2.21 -11.76 -2.39
C LEU A 227 1.16 -11.36 -1.37
N GLY A 228 0.76 -12.34 -0.55
CA GLY A 228 -0.22 -12.14 0.49
C GLY A 228 -0.25 -13.28 1.49
N SER A 229 -1.30 -13.29 2.30
CA SER A 229 -1.67 -14.31 3.26
C SER A 229 -2.10 -15.62 2.57
N PRO A 230 -2.19 -16.73 3.34
CA PRO A 230 -2.79 -17.97 2.84
C PRO A 230 -4.20 -17.79 2.25
N ASP A 231 -4.99 -16.85 2.77
CA ASP A 231 -6.33 -16.57 2.24
C ASP A 231 -6.29 -15.87 0.88
N PHE A 232 -5.27 -15.03 0.62
CA PHE A 232 -5.06 -14.43 -0.69
C PHE A 232 -4.65 -15.46 -1.74
N TYR A 233 -3.74 -16.38 -1.41
CA TYR A 233 -3.39 -17.48 -2.34
C TYR A 233 -4.57 -18.42 -2.58
N ARG A 234 -5.37 -18.72 -1.55
CA ARG A 234 -6.60 -19.50 -1.69
C ARG A 234 -7.59 -18.79 -2.63
N TRP A 235 -7.81 -17.49 -2.44
CA TRP A 235 -8.66 -16.68 -3.31
C TRP A 235 -8.22 -16.79 -4.77
N LEU A 236 -6.92 -16.63 -5.08
CA LEU A 236 -6.39 -16.81 -6.44
C LEU A 236 -6.69 -18.20 -7.02
N GLY A 237 -6.57 -19.26 -6.21
CA GLY A 237 -6.84 -20.63 -6.64
C GLY A 237 -8.32 -20.96 -6.83
N GLU A 238 -9.21 -20.27 -6.12
CA GLU A 238 -10.66 -20.52 -6.11
C GLU A 238 -11.46 -19.59 -7.04
N LEU A 239 -10.81 -18.61 -7.69
CA LEU A 239 -11.46 -17.75 -8.69
C LEU A 239 -12.18 -18.56 -9.76
N ASP A 240 -13.36 -18.09 -10.20
CA ASP A 240 -13.99 -18.59 -11.41
C ASP A 240 -13.14 -18.29 -12.65
N ALA A 241 -13.39 -19.01 -13.75
CA ALA A 241 -12.58 -18.91 -14.95
C ALA A 241 -12.55 -17.48 -15.54
N ASP A 242 -13.69 -16.80 -15.60
CA ASP A 242 -13.80 -15.46 -16.20
C ASP A 242 -13.04 -14.42 -15.38
N THR A 243 -13.13 -14.49 -14.04
CA THR A 243 -12.38 -13.59 -13.15
C THR A 243 -10.89 -13.90 -13.18
N ARG A 244 -10.50 -15.18 -13.20
CA ARG A 244 -9.10 -15.61 -13.28
C ARG A 244 -8.43 -15.13 -14.57
N ASP A 245 -9.10 -15.31 -15.71
CA ASP A 245 -8.60 -14.91 -17.02
C ASP A 245 -8.54 -13.39 -17.19
N ALA A 246 -9.28 -12.63 -16.37
CA ALA A 246 -9.21 -11.18 -16.34
C ALA A 246 -8.09 -10.62 -15.43
N ILE A 247 -7.35 -11.47 -14.72
CA ILE A 247 -6.18 -11.10 -13.91
C ILE A 247 -4.90 -11.60 -14.60
N GLY A 248 -4.22 -10.69 -15.28
CA GLY A 248 -3.02 -10.98 -16.05
C GLY A 248 -1.74 -10.88 -15.22
N MET A 249 -1.04 -12.00 -15.03
CA MET A 249 0.36 -11.95 -14.58
C MET A 249 1.22 -11.49 -15.76
N ARG A 250 2.00 -10.43 -15.56
CA ARG A 250 2.84 -9.76 -16.57
C ARG A 250 4.30 -9.73 -16.12
N ARG A 251 5.19 -9.38 -17.04
CA ARG A 251 6.62 -9.21 -16.71
C ARG A 251 6.86 -7.90 -15.99
N ILE A 252 7.90 -7.83 -15.16
CA ILE A 252 8.23 -6.57 -14.48
C ILE A 252 8.63 -5.48 -15.47
N SER A 253 9.28 -5.85 -16.58
CA SER A 253 9.63 -4.92 -17.66
C SER A 253 8.40 -4.25 -18.28
N GLU A 254 7.29 -4.96 -18.40
CA GLU A 254 6.02 -4.42 -18.90
C GLU A 254 5.33 -3.53 -17.85
N ILE A 255 5.28 -3.96 -16.59
CA ILE A 255 4.59 -3.22 -15.52
C ILE A 255 5.33 -1.94 -15.13
N ASN A 256 6.65 -2.00 -15.00
CA ASN A 256 7.49 -0.90 -14.49
C ASN A 256 8.07 -0.02 -15.61
N GLN A 257 7.81 -0.29 -16.89
CA GLN A 257 8.30 0.58 -17.95
C GLN A 257 7.16 1.02 -18.84
N LEU A 258 7.31 2.21 -19.40
CA LEU A 258 6.45 2.73 -20.45
C LEU A 258 7.18 2.76 -21.80
N TYR A 259 8.48 3.01 -21.75
CA TYR A 259 9.34 3.12 -22.92
C TYR A 259 9.96 1.76 -23.26
N GLY A 260 10.15 1.49 -24.53
CA GLY A 260 10.83 0.28 -25.02
C GLY A 260 9.93 -0.94 -25.20
N GLY A 261 8.70 -0.92 -24.67
CA GLY A 261 7.66 -1.93 -24.88
C GLY A 261 6.59 -1.48 -25.88
N ASN A 262 5.32 -1.77 -25.57
CA ASN A 262 4.18 -1.38 -26.41
C ASN A 262 3.63 -0.02 -25.97
N GLU A 263 4.46 1.02 -26.08
CA GLU A 263 4.19 2.35 -25.52
C GLU A 263 2.83 2.91 -25.95
N ALA A 264 2.49 2.79 -27.24
CA ALA A 264 1.23 3.31 -27.77
C ALA A 264 0.01 2.64 -27.11
N LEU A 265 0.07 1.31 -26.94
CA LEU A 265 -0.98 0.56 -26.28
C LEU A 265 -1.06 0.91 -24.80
N GLU A 266 0.08 0.89 -24.09
CA GLU A 266 0.12 1.14 -22.65
C GLU A 266 -0.37 2.54 -22.29
N ARG A 267 -0.11 3.55 -23.13
CA ARG A 267 -0.69 4.90 -22.98
C ARG A 267 -2.22 4.89 -23.06
N LEU A 268 -2.80 4.06 -23.94
CA LEU A 268 -4.25 3.89 -24.07
C LEU A 268 -4.84 3.05 -22.94
N GLN A 269 -4.07 2.15 -22.33
CA GLN A 269 -4.55 1.35 -21.21
C GLN A 269 -4.45 2.13 -19.88
N ARG A 270 -3.34 2.85 -19.66
CA ARG A 270 -2.96 3.55 -18.41
C ARG A 270 -3.46 5.00 -18.33
N ARG A 271 -4.73 5.22 -18.65
CA ARG A 271 -5.36 6.55 -18.58
C ARG A 271 -5.59 6.99 -17.14
N ASP A 272 -5.50 8.31 -16.90
CA ASP A 272 -5.75 8.92 -15.59
C ASP A 272 -5.02 8.24 -14.41
N ALA A 273 -3.83 7.70 -14.68
CA ALA A 273 -3.14 6.81 -13.77
C ALA A 273 -2.73 7.50 -12.45
N ARG A 274 -2.95 6.82 -11.33
CA ARG A 274 -2.47 7.24 -10.02
C ARG A 274 -1.49 6.20 -9.48
N PHE A 275 -0.25 6.64 -9.32
CA PHE A 275 0.84 5.81 -8.84
C PHE A 275 1.18 6.19 -7.39
N PHE A 276 0.72 5.38 -6.45
CA PHE A 276 0.91 5.63 -5.01
C PHE A 276 2.10 4.85 -4.47
N ASN A 277 3.06 5.58 -3.91
CA ASN A 277 4.25 5.02 -3.31
C ASN A 277 4.48 5.62 -1.92
N SER A 278 4.92 4.81 -0.96
CA SER A 278 5.35 5.32 0.33
C SER A 278 6.79 5.82 0.27
N CYS A 279 7.11 6.90 0.99
CA CYS A 279 8.49 7.30 1.25
C CYS A 279 8.72 7.52 2.74
N MET A 280 9.98 7.44 3.17
CA MET A 280 10.37 7.65 4.56
C MET A 280 10.32 9.15 4.91
N MET A 281 10.86 9.98 4.02
CA MET A 281 11.00 11.42 4.20
C MET A 281 10.88 12.14 2.86
N ALA A 282 10.51 13.42 2.92
CA ALA A 282 10.55 14.33 1.78
C ALA A 282 11.14 15.68 2.20
N THR A 283 11.85 16.34 1.30
CA THR A 283 12.33 17.70 1.53
C THR A 283 11.26 18.73 1.17
N ALA A 284 11.32 19.93 1.75
CA ALA A 284 10.40 21.03 1.44
C ALA A 284 10.48 21.50 -0.03
N LEU A 285 11.54 21.13 -0.75
CA LEU A 285 11.70 21.40 -2.17
C LEU A 285 11.19 20.24 -3.07
N GLY A 286 10.78 19.12 -2.48
CA GLY A 286 10.18 17.98 -3.18
C GLY A 286 11.15 16.86 -3.57
N ALA A 287 12.32 16.73 -2.94
CA ALA A 287 13.10 15.49 -3.08
C ALA A 287 12.57 14.44 -2.10
N ALA A 288 12.53 13.17 -2.47
CA ALA A 288 12.05 12.09 -1.59
C ALA A 288 13.16 11.09 -1.25
N VAL A 289 13.02 10.48 -0.08
CA VAL A 289 13.95 9.49 0.49
C VAL A 289 13.12 8.26 0.89
N SER A 290 13.46 7.11 0.33
CA SER A 290 12.65 5.89 0.48
C SER A 290 13.46 4.65 0.88
N ASP A 291 14.77 4.64 0.66
CA ASP A 291 15.59 3.42 0.73
C ASP A 291 16.84 3.52 1.62
N GLY A 292 17.30 4.72 1.97
CA GLY A 292 18.61 4.92 2.62
C GLY A 292 18.65 6.00 3.69
N LEU A 293 19.58 5.83 4.63
CA LEU A 293 19.93 6.81 5.67
C LEU A 293 21.07 7.72 5.20
N GLU A 294 21.27 8.84 5.90
CA GLU A 294 22.28 9.85 5.60
C GLU A 294 23.74 9.32 5.63
N ASP A 295 23.99 8.23 6.37
CA ASP A 295 25.28 7.57 6.47
C ASP A 295 25.47 6.46 5.42
N GLY A 296 24.56 6.37 4.44
CA GLY A 296 24.61 5.40 3.35
C GLY A 296 24.09 4.00 3.70
N ARG A 297 23.61 3.77 4.93
CA ARG A 297 22.96 2.51 5.27
C ARG A 297 21.65 2.34 4.50
N VAL A 298 21.52 1.19 3.85
CA VAL A 298 20.31 0.79 3.13
C VAL A 298 19.28 0.26 4.12
N VAL A 299 18.07 0.80 4.06
CA VAL A 299 16.90 0.40 4.85
C VAL A 299 16.05 -0.59 4.07
N SER A 300 15.85 -0.34 2.77
CA SER A 300 15.07 -1.19 1.88
C SER A 300 15.56 -1.05 0.43
N GLY A 301 15.11 -1.92 -0.47
CA GLY A 301 15.24 -1.66 -1.91
C GLY A 301 14.31 -0.54 -2.35
N VAL A 302 14.66 0.14 -3.45
CA VAL A 302 13.80 1.17 -4.08
C VAL A 302 12.61 0.54 -4.82
N GLY A 303 12.79 -0.66 -5.38
CA GLY A 303 11.80 -1.33 -6.25
C GLY A 303 11.45 -0.47 -7.47
N GLY A 304 10.24 -0.64 -8.00
CA GLY A 304 9.69 0.17 -9.11
C GLY A 304 9.29 1.60 -8.75
N GLN A 305 9.60 2.13 -7.57
CA GLN A 305 9.15 3.47 -7.18
C GLN A 305 9.59 4.55 -8.19
N TYR A 306 10.87 4.56 -8.55
CA TYR A 306 11.40 5.50 -9.55
C TYR A 306 10.67 5.36 -10.90
N ASN A 307 10.43 4.12 -11.31
CA ASN A 307 9.76 3.79 -12.56
C ASN A 307 8.37 4.40 -12.66
N PHE A 308 7.53 4.19 -11.64
CA PHE A 308 6.18 4.76 -11.61
C PHE A 308 6.17 6.28 -11.49
N VAL A 309 7.14 6.86 -10.77
CA VAL A 309 7.32 8.33 -10.74
C VAL A 309 7.63 8.84 -12.15
N ALA A 310 8.62 8.29 -12.84
CA ALA A 310 8.98 8.70 -14.19
C ALA A 310 7.82 8.51 -15.17
N MET A 311 7.10 7.38 -15.07
CA MET A 311 5.92 7.07 -15.87
C MET A 311 4.80 8.11 -15.68
N ALA A 312 4.58 8.59 -14.47
CA ALA A 312 3.59 9.62 -14.18
C ALA A 312 3.87 10.96 -14.88
N HIS A 313 5.15 11.28 -15.10
CA HIS A 313 5.55 12.48 -15.84
C HIS A 313 5.43 12.27 -17.37
N ALA A 314 5.54 11.03 -17.83
CA ALA A 314 5.41 10.67 -19.25
C ALA A 314 3.95 10.55 -19.73
N LEU A 315 3.03 10.20 -18.83
CA LEU A 315 1.59 10.06 -19.12
C LEU A 315 0.86 11.38 -18.82
N PRO A 316 0.19 12.02 -19.81
CA PRO A 316 -0.33 13.38 -19.66
C PRO A 316 -1.30 13.60 -18.49
N GLN A 317 -2.14 12.61 -18.18
CA GLN A 317 -3.18 12.68 -17.14
C GLN A 317 -2.77 11.95 -15.86
N ALA A 318 -1.57 11.38 -15.80
CA ALA A 318 -1.11 10.62 -14.67
C ALA A 318 -0.49 11.52 -13.59
N ARG A 319 -0.54 11.04 -12.35
CA ARG A 319 0.06 11.69 -11.19
C ARG A 319 0.82 10.68 -10.36
N SER A 320 2.01 11.07 -9.92
CA SER A 320 2.75 10.36 -8.89
C SER A 320 2.38 10.94 -7.53
N ALA A 321 2.04 10.08 -6.57
CA ALA A 321 1.67 10.47 -5.23
C ALA A 321 2.54 9.74 -4.20
N LEU A 322 3.37 10.52 -3.50
CA LEU A 322 4.23 10.04 -2.44
C LEU A 322 3.57 10.22 -1.07
N MET A 323 3.35 9.11 -0.38
CA MET A 323 2.71 9.05 0.93
C MET A 323 3.77 8.93 2.03
N LEU A 324 3.68 9.78 3.05
CA LEU A 324 4.56 9.72 4.21
C LEU A 324 3.83 10.18 5.48
N ARG A 325 4.22 9.62 6.62
CA ARG A 325 3.77 10.12 7.93
C ARG A 325 4.49 11.43 8.20
N ALA A 326 3.80 12.48 8.64
CA ALA A 326 4.41 13.79 8.84
C ALA A 326 5.51 13.79 9.91
N THR A 327 5.46 12.83 10.84
CA THR A 327 6.45 12.68 11.90
C THR A 327 6.91 11.23 12.06
N ARG A 328 8.12 11.06 12.60
CA ARG A 328 8.63 9.80 13.16
C ARG A 328 8.85 9.96 14.66
N ASP A 329 8.88 8.84 15.37
CA ASP A 329 8.96 8.77 16.83
C ASP A 329 7.80 9.52 17.52
N ALA A 330 7.80 9.56 18.85
CA ALA A 330 6.74 10.18 19.63
C ALA A 330 7.29 10.96 20.83
N GLY A 331 6.46 11.88 21.36
CA GLY A 331 6.82 12.68 22.53
C GLY A 331 8.04 13.56 22.29
N ALA A 332 8.99 13.53 23.22
CA ALA A 332 10.19 14.37 23.20
C ALA A 332 11.17 14.03 22.04
N HIS A 333 11.07 12.83 21.46
CA HIS A 333 11.92 12.40 20.35
C HIS A 333 11.26 12.57 18.98
N ALA A 334 10.03 13.09 18.93
CA ALA A 334 9.31 13.28 17.68
C ALA A 334 10.11 14.18 16.73
N ALA A 335 10.18 13.77 15.47
CA ALA A 335 10.91 14.52 14.45
C ALA A 335 10.11 14.53 13.14
N SER A 336 10.11 15.66 12.43
CA SER A 336 9.40 15.79 11.15
C SER A 336 9.95 14.85 10.07
N ASN A 337 9.11 14.31 9.19
CA ASN A 337 9.56 13.67 7.95
C ASN A 337 9.48 14.62 6.74
N VAL A 338 8.91 15.81 6.93
CA VAL A 338 9.07 16.95 6.02
C VAL A 338 10.32 17.72 6.44
N ARG A 339 11.42 17.47 5.73
CA ARG A 339 12.76 17.98 6.04
C ARG A 339 13.11 19.21 5.21
N TRP A 340 14.06 20.02 5.68
CA TRP A 340 14.65 21.04 4.81
C TRP A 340 15.58 20.42 3.76
N ASN A 341 16.49 19.56 4.22
CA ASN A 341 17.43 18.81 3.39
C ASN A 341 17.73 17.43 4.03
N TYR A 342 18.27 16.49 3.26
CA TYR A 342 18.71 15.18 3.73
C TYR A 342 19.90 14.64 2.91
N GLY A 343 20.76 13.82 3.53
CA GLY A 343 22.00 13.30 2.92
C GLY A 343 21.81 12.16 1.90
N HIS A 344 20.58 11.70 1.67
CA HIS A 344 20.23 10.66 0.70
C HIS A 344 19.06 11.12 -0.17
N THR A 345 18.96 10.63 -1.41
CA THR A 345 17.85 10.98 -2.31
C THR A 345 17.51 9.81 -3.23
N THR A 346 16.25 9.39 -3.20
CA THR A 346 15.70 8.36 -4.08
C THR A 346 15.04 9.00 -5.29
N ILE A 347 14.15 9.99 -5.05
CA ILE A 347 13.45 10.72 -6.09
C ILE A 347 13.93 12.17 -6.09
N PRO A 348 14.61 12.64 -7.15
CA PRO A 348 15.09 14.01 -7.22
C PRO A 348 13.92 14.99 -7.35
N ARG A 349 14.09 16.20 -6.80
CA ARG A 349 13.05 17.24 -6.79
C ARG A 349 12.47 17.62 -8.16
N HIS A 350 13.19 17.34 -9.25
CA HIS A 350 12.72 17.61 -10.60
C HIS A 350 11.55 16.71 -11.02
N LEU A 351 11.37 15.58 -10.32
CA LEU A 351 10.26 14.66 -10.49
C LEU A 351 9.17 14.84 -9.42
N ARG A 352 9.21 15.93 -8.63
CA ARG A 352 8.21 16.23 -7.61
C ARG A 352 6.81 16.33 -8.22
N ASP A 353 5.84 15.75 -7.53
CA ASP A 353 4.44 15.77 -7.95
C ASP A 353 3.53 15.95 -6.71
N LEU A 354 2.77 14.94 -6.29
CA LEU A 354 1.91 15.01 -5.10
C LEU A 354 2.59 14.40 -3.88
N TYR A 355 2.42 15.05 -2.72
CA TYR A 355 2.85 14.54 -1.41
C TYR A 355 1.66 14.50 -0.46
N ILE A 356 1.53 13.42 0.30
CA ILE A 356 0.37 13.18 1.17
C ILE A 356 0.84 12.79 2.56
N THR A 357 0.42 13.56 3.57
CA THR A 357 0.52 13.20 4.99
C THR A 357 -0.87 13.06 5.60
N GLU A 358 -0.92 12.69 6.88
CA GLU A 358 -2.17 12.65 7.66
C GLU A 358 -2.85 14.02 7.77
N TYR A 359 -2.18 15.09 7.34
CA TYR A 359 -2.67 16.45 7.37
C TYR A 359 -3.06 17.02 6.01
N GLY A 360 -2.94 16.26 4.92
CA GLY A 360 -3.45 16.68 3.62
C GLY A 360 -2.56 16.36 2.43
N ILE A 361 -2.82 17.11 1.35
CA ILE A 361 -2.18 16.95 0.04
C ILE A 361 -1.38 18.22 -0.26
N ALA A 362 -0.12 18.06 -0.66
CA ALA A 362 0.69 19.11 -1.25
C ALA A 362 0.91 18.80 -2.74
N ASP A 363 0.48 19.71 -3.61
CA ASP A 363 0.71 19.63 -5.05
C ASP A 363 1.93 20.49 -5.42
N LEU A 364 3.03 19.84 -5.80
CA LEU A 364 4.30 20.51 -6.12
C LEU A 364 4.59 20.57 -7.62
N ARG A 365 3.76 19.91 -8.45
CA ARG A 365 4.02 19.82 -9.89
C ARG A 365 3.89 21.20 -10.51
N HIS A 366 4.89 21.59 -11.29
CA HIS A 366 4.97 22.91 -11.95
C HIS A 366 4.95 24.14 -11.02
N GLN A 367 5.13 23.94 -9.71
CA GLN A 367 5.13 25.03 -8.73
C GLN A 367 6.52 25.66 -8.60
N THR A 368 6.57 26.91 -8.13
CA THR A 368 7.84 27.56 -7.78
C THR A 368 8.41 26.97 -6.48
N ASP A 369 9.70 27.17 -6.22
CA ASP A 369 10.30 26.70 -4.96
C ASP A 369 9.60 27.31 -3.72
N GLN A 370 9.13 28.55 -3.81
CA GLN A 370 8.37 29.17 -2.72
C GLN A 370 7.06 28.42 -2.50
N ASP A 371 6.27 28.21 -3.55
CA ASP A 371 4.97 27.55 -3.45
C ASP A 371 5.12 26.10 -2.97
N CYS A 372 6.20 25.41 -3.37
CA CYS A 372 6.50 24.08 -2.86
C CYS A 372 6.77 24.07 -1.36
N VAL A 373 7.59 25.01 -0.86
CA VAL A 373 7.87 25.11 0.58
C VAL A 373 6.57 25.36 1.35
N LEU A 374 5.69 26.23 0.85
CA LEU A 374 4.40 26.53 1.49
C LEU A 374 3.46 25.32 1.49
N ALA A 375 3.36 24.61 0.37
CA ALA A 375 2.53 23.42 0.26
C ALA A 375 3.03 22.31 1.20
N MET A 376 4.34 22.05 1.22
CA MET A 376 4.96 21.06 2.11
C MET A 376 4.83 21.44 3.59
N ALA A 377 4.98 22.73 3.94
CA ALA A 377 4.72 23.22 5.28
C ALA A 377 3.24 23.02 5.67
N GLY A 378 2.31 23.17 4.71
CA GLY A 378 0.87 22.99 4.92
C GLY A 378 0.44 21.58 5.27
N ILE A 379 1.28 20.58 4.94
CA ILE A 379 1.08 19.17 5.30
C ILE A 379 2.07 18.69 6.37
N CYS A 380 2.87 19.59 6.94
CA CYS A 380 3.77 19.31 8.06
C CYS A 380 2.99 19.36 9.39
N ASP A 381 3.44 18.60 10.39
CA ASP A 381 2.94 18.72 11.76
C ASP A 381 3.23 20.13 12.30
N ALA A 382 2.23 20.75 12.92
CA ALA A 382 2.25 22.14 13.36
C ALA A 382 3.46 22.47 14.24
N ARG A 383 3.97 21.50 15.03
CA ARG A 383 5.15 21.67 15.89
C ARG A 383 6.44 21.98 15.12
N PHE A 384 6.51 21.64 13.84
CA PHE A 384 7.73 21.78 13.03
C PHE A 384 7.58 22.78 11.87
N GLN A 385 6.40 23.38 11.67
CA GLN A 385 6.14 24.33 10.57
C GLN A 385 7.01 25.58 10.67
N ASP A 386 7.04 26.23 11.84
CA ASP A 386 7.76 27.50 12.02
C ASP A 386 9.27 27.34 11.78
N ALA A 387 9.87 26.26 12.30
CA ALA A 387 11.29 25.97 12.10
C ALA A 387 11.63 25.71 10.63
N LEU A 388 10.74 25.02 9.90
CA LEU A 388 10.89 24.78 8.47
C LEU A 388 10.83 26.08 7.67
N LEU A 389 9.84 26.94 7.95
CA LEU A 389 9.66 28.24 7.29
C LEU A 389 10.80 29.21 7.61
N ALA A 390 11.27 29.24 8.85
CA ALA A 390 12.42 30.04 9.26
C ALA A 390 13.69 29.64 8.50
N THR A 391 13.92 28.33 8.34
CA THR A 391 15.06 27.81 7.54
C THR A 391 14.92 28.19 6.07
N ALA A 392 13.70 28.14 5.52
CA ALA A 392 13.42 28.53 4.14
C ALA A 392 13.63 30.03 3.90
N LYS A 393 13.22 30.88 4.85
CA LYS A 393 13.46 32.32 4.82
C LYS A 393 14.95 32.64 4.88
N ALA A 394 15.68 32.03 5.81
CA ALA A 394 17.14 32.18 5.93
C ALA A 394 17.85 31.76 4.63
N SER A 395 17.32 30.74 3.94
CA SER A 395 17.82 30.26 2.66
C SER A 395 17.31 31.02 1.44
N ARG A 396 16.63 32.16 1.64
CA ARG A 396 16.07 33.04 0.59
C ARG A 396 15.10 32.33 -0.38
N LYS A 397 14.38 31.31 0.12
CA LYS A 397 13.33 30.62 -0.65
C LYS A 397 11.92 31.19 -0.43
N LEU A 398 11.76 32.11 0.51
CA LEU A 398 10.53 32.84 0.77
C LEU A 398 10.73 34.33 0.51
N ARG A 399 9.82 34.97 -0.24
CA ARG A 399 9.83 36.42 -0.51
C ARG A 399 9.45 37.29 0.70
N GLY A 400 8.86 36.71 1.73
CA GLY A 400 8.39 37.41 2.93
C GLY A 400 8.05 36.44 4.06
N ASP A 401 7.13 36.86 4.94
CA ASP A 401 6.59 36.05 6.03
C ASP A 401 5.19 35.54 5.67
N PRO A 402 5.08 34.40 4.97
CA PRO A 402 3.81 33.85 4.54
C PRO A 402 3.00 33.39 5.76
N ALA A 403 1.73 33.80 5.82
CA ALA A 403 0.81 33.28 6.82
C ALA A 403 0.35 31.88 6.40
N MET A 404 0.58 30.89 7.25
CA MET A 404 0.03 29.55 7.02
C MET A 404 -1.50 29.56 7.10
N PRO A 405 -2.20 28.80 6.25
CA PRO A 405 -3.66 28.67 6.33
C PRO A 405 -4.09 28.23 7.74
N ALA A 406 -5.21 28.74 8.23
CA ALA A 406 -5.73 28.41 9.58
C ALA A 406 -5.88 26.89 9.79
N ARG A 407 -6.20 26.14 8.73
CA ARG A 407 -6.15 24.67 8.67
C ARG A 407 -4.83 24.11 9.21
N ALA A 408 -3.70 24.61 8.73
CA ALA A 408 -2.38 24.04 9.00
C ALA A 408 -2.00 24.16 10.48
N GLN A 409 -2.58 25.12 11.20
CA GLN A 409 -2.43 25.25 12.66
C GLN A 409 -3.08 24.09 13.42
N ARG A 410 -4.01 23.37 12.79
CA ARG A 410 -4.66 22.18 13.36
C ARG A 410 -3.94 20.87 13.03
N ASN A 411 -2.78 20.92 12.36
CA ASN A 411 -1.98 19.75 12.00
C ASN A 411 -1.31 19.15 13.24
N THR A 412 -2.09 18.54 14.12
CA THR A 412 -1.64 17.95 15.38
C THR A 412 -2.20 16.54 15.53
N PRO A 413 -1.48 15.63 16.21
CA PRO A 413 -1.97 14.29 16.46
C PRO A 413 -3.31 14.28 17.21
N GLN A 414 -3.51 15.23 18.13
CA GLN A 414 -4.75 15.34 18.92
C GLN A 414 -5.95 15.70 18.06
N ALA A 415 -5.82 16.66 17.15
CA ALA A 415 -6.90 17.05 16.25
C ALA A 415 -7.26 15.91 15.29
N LEU A 416 -6.26 15.18 14.80
CA LEU A 416 -6.46 13.99 13.96
C LEU A 416 -7.24 12.90 14.72
N GLU A 417 -6.80 12.54 15.93
CA GLU A 417 -7.49 11.52 16.72
C GLU A 417 -8.91 11.93 17.07
N GLN A 418 -9.15 13.22 17.38
CA GLN A 418 -10.50 13.73 17.62
C GLN A 418 -11.39 13.63 16.38
N ALA A 419 -10.85 13.90 15.19
CA ALA A 419 -11.59 13.82 13.94
C ALA A 419 -11.98 12.38 13.58
N LEU A 420 -11.08 11.41 13.80
CA LEU A 420 -11.29 10.02 13.40
C LEU A 420 -11.89 9.12 14.49
N ALA A 421 -11.81 9.50 15.77
CA ALA A 421 -12.32 8.69 16.88
C ALA A 421 -13.78 8.21 16.72
N PRO A 422 -14.74 9.01 16.23
CA PRO A 422 -16.11 8.52 16.03
C PRO A 422 -16.18 7.33 15.07
N PHE A 423 -15.45 7.39 13.96
CA PHE A 423 -15.43 6.37 12.90
C PHE A 423 -14.59 5.14 13.27
N ARG A 424 -13.62 5.33 14.17
CA ARG A 424 -12.88 4.23 14.79
C ARG A 424 -13.76 3.43 15.75
N ARG A 425 -14.66 4.12 16.47
CA ARG A 425 -15.59 3.49 17.43
C ARG A 425 -16.75 2.77 16.75
N ASP A 426 -17.32 3.35 15.70
CA ASP A 426 -18.47 2.74 14.99
C ASP A 426 -18.07 1.63 14.00
N GLY A 427 -16.77 1.32 13.90
CA GLY A 427 -16.24 0.26 13.03
C GLY A 427 -16.01 0.68 11.57
N SER A 428 -16.32 1.92 11.18
CA SER A 428 -16.08 2.40 9.81
C SER A 428 -14.58 2.42 9.44
N LEU A 429 -13.70 2.57 10.43
CA LEU A 429 -12.24 2.55 10.30
C LEU A 429 -11.63 1.47 11.22
N PRO A 430 -11.78 0.18 10.90
CA PRO A 430 -11.37 -0.94 11.77
C PRO A 430 -9.84 -1.03 11.92
N ASP A 431 -9.31 -1.82 12.85
CA ASP A 431 -7.84 -2.00 12.92
C ASP A 431 -7.29 -2.82 11.74
N TYR A 432 -8.07 -3.74 11.21
CA TYR A 432 -7.67 -4.67 10.17
C TYR A 432 -8.67 -4.65 9.00
N PRO A 433 -8.68 -3.59 8.18
CA PRO A 433 -9.70 -3.39 7.14
C PRO A 433 -9.66 -4.44 6.04
N LEU A 434 -8.52 -5.10 5.83
CA LEU A 434 -8.33 -6.16 4.84
C LEU A 434 -8.26 -7.56 5.49
N GLY A 435 -8.79 -7.69 6.70
CA GLY A 435 -8.70 -8.90 7.53
C GLY A 435 -7.39 -9.02 8.32
N SER A 436 -7.25 -10.07 9.13
CA SER A 436 -6.08 -10.32 9.98
C SER A 436 -5.72 -11.81 10.02
N ASP A 437 -4.42 -12.11 10.14
CA ASP A 437 -3.94 -13.49 10.40
C ASP A 437 -4.05 -13.87 11.88
N PHE A 438 -4.36 -12.87 12.73
CA PHE A 438 -4.60 -13.06 14.15
C PHE A 438 -6.05 -13.45 14.39
N SER A 439 -6.26 -14.43 15.27
CA SER A 439 -7.59 -14.71 15.83
C SER A 439 -8.14 -13.48 16.57
N GLU A 440 -9.46 -13.40 16.77
CA GLU A 440 -10.07 -12.28 17.53
C GLU A 440 -9.44 -12.11 18.92
N VAL A 441 -9.13 -13.24 19.58
CA VAL A 441 -8.43 -13.26 20.87
C VAL A 441 -7.04 -12.61 20.76
N GLU A 442 -6.27 -12.95 19.73
CA GLU A 442 -4.93 -12.38 19.50
C GLU A 442 -4.99 -10.90 19.13
N GLN A 443 -5.97 -10.47 18.33
CA GLN A 443 -6.18 -9.05 18.02
C GLN A 443 -6.49 -8.24 19.30
N HIS A 444 -7.36 -8.78 20.18
CA HIS A 444 -7.66 -8.18 21.47
C HIS A 444 -6.43 -8.10 22.37
N LEU A 445 -5.64 -9.17 22.42
CA LEU A 445 -4.38 -9.20 23.16
C LEU A 445 -3.37 -8.17 22.63
N LEU A 446 -3.20 -8.06 21.32
CA LEU A 446 -2.28 -7.09 20.72
C LEU A 446 -2.65 -5.66 21.08
N ARG A 447 -3.95 -5.32 21.09
CA ARG A 447 -4.45 -4.02 21.57
C ARG A 447 -4.11 -3.80 23.04
N ALA A 448 -4.43 -4.76 23.90
CA ALA A 448 -4.20 -4.68 25.33
C ALA A 448 -2.71 -4.55 25.68
N LEU A 449 -1.85 -5.36 25.05
CA LEU A 449 -0.40 -5.33 25.24
C LEU A 449 0.21 -4.02 24.73
N SER A 450 -0.25 -3.50 23.59
CA SER A 450 0.18 -2.21 23.08
C SER A 450 -0.23 -1.06 24.02
N TRP A 451 -1.43 -1.14 24.59
CA TRP A 451 -1.87 -0.19 25.61
C TRP A 451 -1.02 -0.28 26.87
N LEU A 452 -0.73 -1.50 27.37
CA LEU A 452 0.14 -1.70 28.52
C LEU A 452 1.54 -1.13 28.29
N LYS A 453 2.12 -1.38 27.12
CA LYS A 453 3.44 -0.84 26.75
C LYS A 453 3.46 0.69 26.86
N ARG A 454 2.41 1.37 26.42
CA ARG A 454 2.27 2.84 26.56
C ARG A 454 2.01 3.27 28.01
N ALA A 455 1.08 2.61 28.68
CA ALA A 455 0.68 2.93 30.06
C ALA A 455 1.80 2.66 31.09
N THR A 456 2.78 1.84 30.74
CA THR A 456 3.91 1.46 31.61
C THR A 456 5.26 2.02 31.14
N ALA A 457 5.26 2.96 30.18
CA ALA A 457 6.48 3.50 29.57
C ALA A 457 7.40 4.27 30.55
N GLY A 458 6.88 4.77 31.67
CA GLY A 458 7.65 5.46 32.71
C GLY A 458 7.48 4.81 34.09
N ASN A 459 8.45 5.01 35.00
CA ASN A 459 8.44 4.37 36.33
C ASN A 459 7.21 4.72 37.17
N SER A 460 6.81 6.00 37.18
CA SER A 460 5.60 6.47 37.88
C SER A 460 4.32 5.94 37.23
N ALA A 461 4.24 5.99 35.89
CA ALA A 461 3.11 5.48 35.12
C ALA A 461 2.94 3.96 35.29
N LYS A 462 4.05 3.22 35.35
CA LYS A 462 4.09 1.78 35.61
C LYS A 462 3.55 1.45 37.00
N LEU A 463 4.05 2.12 38.05
CA LEU A 463 3.56 1.96 39.42
C LEU A 463 2.06 2.26 39.53
N MET A 464 1.61 3.36 38.92
CA MET A 464 0.20 3.74 38.91
C MET A 464 -0.68 2.72 38.19
N THR A 465 -0.23 2.22 37.03
CA THR A 465 -0.95 1.22 36.24
C THR A 465 -1.07 -0.11 36.97
N VAL A 466 0.02 -0.56 37.62
CA VAL A 466 0.01 -1.76 38.48
C VAL A 466 -0.98 -1.58 39.62
N TRP A 467 -0.92 -0.45 40.34
CA TRP A 467 -1.82 -0.19 41.46
C TRP A 467 -3.30 -0.16 41.03
N ARG A 468 -3.61 0.52 39.92
CA ARG A 468 -4.96 0.54 39.34
C ARG A 468 -5.45 -0.85 38.92
N ALA A 469 -4.59 -1.67 38.31
CA ALA A 469 -4.94 -3.03 37.92
C ALA A 469 -5.23 -3.92 39.14
N LEU A 470 -4.43 -3.80 40.20
CA LEU A 470 -4.62 -4.53 41.47
C LEU A 470 -5.90 -4.14 42.21
N LEU A 471 -6.32 -2.88 42.10
CA LEU A 471 -7.55 -2.37 42.72
C LEU A 471 -8.81 -2.55 41.87
N SER A 472 -8.68 -2.89 40.58
CA SER A 472 -9.86 -3.14 39.74
C SER A 472 -10.58 -4.42 40.20
N ARG A 473 -11.84 -4.28 40.63
CA ARG A 473 -12.70 -5.38 41.11
C ARG A 473 -13.75 -5.82 40.07
N GLU A 474 -13.61 -5.36 38.83
CA GLU A 474 -14.50 -5.74 37.74
C GLU A 474 -14.39 -7.24 37.45
N SER A 475 -15.54 -7.92 37.37
CA SER A 475 -15.64 -9.32 36.98
C SER A 475 -15.16 -9.49 35.53
N GLY A 476 -14.26 -10.45 35.30
CA GLY A 476 -13.82 -10.83 33.96
C GLY A 476 -14.96 -11.50 33.19
N ASP A 477 -14.96 -11.34 31.87
CA ASP A 477 -15.87 -12.05 30.98
C ASP A 477 -15.14 -13.14 30.17
N ALA A 478 -15.86 -13.76 29.24
CA ALA A 478 -15.33 -14.82 28.38
C ALA A 478 -14.12 -14.35 27.52
N HIS A 479 -14.09 -13.09 27.10
CA HIS A 479 -12.98 -12.54 26.31
C HIS A 479 -11.73 -12.33 27.15
N ASP A 480 -11.88 -11.84 28.38
CA ASP A 480 -10.78 -11.73 29.34
C ASP A 480 -10.18 -13.12 29.64
N ALA A 481 -11.03 -14.13 29.81
CA ALA A 481 -10.61 -15.52 30.07
C ALA A 481 -9.84 -16.12 28.88
N ALA A 482 -10.36 -15.97 27.66
CA ALA A 482 -9.69 -16.47 26.45
C ALA A 482 -8.31 -15.80 26.23
N GLY A 483 -8.22 -14.48 26.47
CA GLY A 483 -6.95 -13.75 26.39
C GLY A 483 -5.92 -14.22 27.43
N LEU A 484 -6.35 -14.43 28.68
CA LEU A 484 -5.50 -14.96 29.75
C LEU A 484 -5.02 -16.38 29.42
N GLN A 485 -5.90 -17.25 28.94
CA GLN A 485 -5.55 -18.62 28.54
C GLN A 485 -4.52 -18.62 27.40
N ARG A 486 -4.73 -17.80 26.37
CA ARG A 486 -3.80 -17.68 25.24
C ARG A 486 -2.39 -17.22 25.65
N MET A 487 -2.30 -16.44 26.73
CA MET A 487 -1.05 -15.98 27.34
C MET A 487 -0.53 -16.87 28.48
N ALA A 488 -1.19 -18.00 28.77
CA ALA A 488 -0.89 -18.91 29.88
C ALA A 488 -0.92 -18.22 31.27
N LEU A 489 -1.87 -17.31 31.47
CA LEU A 489 -2.09 -16.51 32.69
C LEU A 489 -3.45 -16.76 33.35
N ASP A 490 -4.19 -17.76 32.89
CA ASP A 490 -5.49 -18.20 33.45
C ASP A 490 -5.34 -18.95 34.79
N ALA A 491 -4.20 -19.61 35.02
CA ALA A 491 -3.87 -20.30 36.27
C ALA A 491 -2.49 -19.88 36.85
N PRO A 492 -2.33 -18.63 37.32
CA PRO A 492 -1.04 -18.09 37.75
C PRO A 492 -0.54 -18.74 39.05
N ARG A 493 0.67 -19.30 39.01
CA ARG A 493 1.32 -20.05 40.10
C ARG A 493 2.24 -19.18 40.95
N SER A 494 2.82 -18.13 40.38
CA SER A 494 3.71 -17.20 41.09
C SER A 494 3.07 -15.85 41.40
N ILE A 495 3.63 -15.09 42.36
CA ILE A 495 3.20 -13.71 42.64
C ILE A 495 3.38 -12.84 41.38
N GLY A 496 4.46 -13.05 40.62
CA GLY A 496 4.72 -12.33 39.37
C GLY A 496 3.65 -12.58 38.31
N GLU A 497 3.28 -13.84 38.09
CA GLU A 497 2.21 -14.23 37.16
C GLU A 497 0.85 -13.67 37.60
N ARG A 498 0.56 -13.63 38.90
CA ARG A 498 -0.69 -13.03 39.41
C ARG A 498 -0.77 -11.53 39.12
N VAL A 499 0.35 -10.82 39.20
CA VAL A 499 0.42 -9.39 38.83
C VAL A 499 0.27 -9.22 37.31
N GLN A 500 0.95 -10.05 36.51
CA GLN A 500 0.83 -10.03 35.05
C GLN A 500 -0.60 -10.33 34.58
N ALA A 501 -1.25 -11.35 35.14
CA ALA A 501 -2.65 -11.70 34.84
C ALA A 501 -3.59 -10.53 35.13
N ARG A 502 -3.43 -9.87 36.29
CA ARG A 502 -4.24 -8.69 36.64
C ARG A 502 -3.99 -7.49 35.73
N LEU A 503 -2.73 -7.24 35.36
CA LEU A 503 -2.37 -6.19 34.41
C LEU A 503 -2.98 -6.45 33.03
N LEU A 504 -2.88 -7.69 32.54
CA LEU A 504 -3.43 -8.08 31.24
C LEU A 504 -4.95 -7.96 31.23
N ALA A 505 -5.63 -8.48 32.26
CA ALA A 505 -7.08 -8.37 32.38
C ALA A 505 -7.54 -6.89 32.46
N TYR A 506 -6.83 -6.06 33.22
CA TYR A 506 -7.11 -4.63 33.28
C TYR A 506 -6.95 -3.94 31.91
N ALA A 507 -5.89 -4.30 31.18
CA ALA A 507 -5.64 -3.76 29.85
C ALA A 507 -6.69 -4.19 28.82
N LEU A 508 -7.06 -5.48 28.80
CA LEU A 508 -8.11 -6.02 27.95
C LEU A 508 -9.41 -5.26 28.12
N ARG A 509 -9.81 -4.98 29.37
CA ARG A 509 -10.99 -4.15 29.68
C ARG A 509 -10.86 -2.71 29.21
N LYS A 510 -9.68 -2.09 29.35
CA LYS A 510 -9.44 -0.71 28.89
C LYS A 510 -9.40 -0.57 27.37
N THR A 511 -9.15 -1.64 26.64
CA THR A 511 -9.05 -1.63 25.17
C THR A 511 -10.24 -2.28 24.48
N ARG A 512 -11.36 -2.48 25.18
CA ARG A 512 -12.59 -2.97 24.54
C ARG A 512 -13.10 -1.95 23.55
N VAL A 513 -13.42 -2.44 22.35
CA VAL A 513 -14.24 -1.70 21.40
C VAL A 513 -15.70 -2.01 21.76
N HIS A 514 -16.51 -0.97 21.93
CA HIS A 514 -17.94 -1.10 22.22
C HIS A 514 -18.75 -1.17 20.95
#